data_AF-A0A7S3LKL7-F1
#
_entry.id   AF-A0A7S3LKL7-F1
#
_cell.length_a   1.000
_cell.length_b   1.000
_cell.length_c   1.000
_cell.angle_alpha   90.00
_cell.angle_beta   90.00
_cell.angle_gamma   90.00
#
_symmetry.space_group_name_H-M   'P 1'
#
loop_
_entity.id
_entity.type
_entity.pdbx_description
1 polymer ?
#
loop_
_entity_poly.entity_id
_entity_poly.type
_entity_poly.pdbx_seq_one_letter_code
_entity_poly.pdbx_strand_id
1 'polypeptide(L)'
;MLVPAISEVEWHPFSMSSAYGDLEASGYVSVHIRVQEPGSWTYRLKEYFRIIAGEVGGNSEDPFIANNLYHYDAAGEKQKGLNNGPDGLPLLRIDGPYASPTQVYSNYRDIILVGSGIGLTPSASILRSVLRHKWKKGYYPETIRFCWILRQNELDSFHWFIELLADLSARVQSDRESGALTELHYVELNIYVTGSKDLSSNRSNAHTPTGNAPGTLDRKTKKSAQQPGFSSANAIDPNTLRRMLLNPSVDAKDQGEVQMDGHRAPNRIQDIWVWRGRPEWNTIFANTEAHILRRREAQGTVYETIKVRVESEVGVCFCGAPAIGNALKKNCVSYSKKHEEIKFTLNAEVF
;
A
#
# COMPACT_ATOMS: atom_id res chain seq x y z
N MET A 1 -9.38 -19.70 3.80
CA MET A 1 -9.93 -19.98 2.46
C MET A 1 -9.59 -21.41 2.08
N LEU A 2 -10.55 -22.14 1.56
CA LEU A 2 -10.41 -23.49 1.01
C LEU A 2 -10.85 -23.48 -0.45
N VAL A 3 -10.17 -24.24 -1.31
CA VAL A 3 -10.52 -24.38 -2.73
C VAL A 3 -10.63 -25.87 -3.04
N PRO A 4 -11.85 -26.43 -3.18
CA PRO A 4 -12.07 -27.87 -3.28
C PRO A 4 -11.28 -28.54 -4.41
N ALA A 5 -11.18 -27.88 -5.57
CA ALA A 5 -10.42 -28.36 -6.72
C ALA A 5 -8.91 -28.51 -6.48
N ILE A 6 -8.37 -27.92 -5.40
CA ILE A 6 -6.96 -28.01 -5.01
C ILE A 6 -6.78 -28.96 -3.83
N SER A 7 -7.67 -28.86 -2.85
CA SER A 7 -7.66 -29.68 -1.65
C SER A 7 -9.03 -29.66 -0.98
N GLU A 8 -9.49 -30.84 -0.57
CA GLU A 8 -10.78 -31.01 0.12
C GLU A 8 -10.73 -30.60 1.60
N VAL A 9 -9.53 -30.51 2.18
CA VAL A 9 -9.34 -30.34 3.64
C VAL A 9 -8.45 -29.18 4.03
N GLU A 10 -7.61 -28.67 3.13
CA GLU A 10 -6.66 -27.60 3.46
C GLU A 10 -7.33 -26.21 3.49
N TRP A 11 -7.20 -25.54 4.64
CA TRP A 11 -7.59 -24.15 4.83
C TRP A 11 -6.35 -23.27 4.95
N HIS A 12 -6.25 -22.25 4.10
CA HIS A 12 -5.15 -21.29 4.13
C HIS A 12 -5.62 -19.90 4.59
N PRO A 13 -4.92 -19.25 5.53
CA PRO A 13 -5.26 -17.92 6.00
C PRO A 13 -4.75 -16.84 5.04
N PHE A 14 -5.58 -15.83 4.76
CA PHE A 14 -5.18 -14.65 3.99
C PHE A 14 -5.80 -13.41 4.62
N SER A 15 -4.99 -12.37 4.81
CA SER A 15 -5.52 -11.06 5.22
C SER A 15 -6.36 -10.47 4.09
N MET A 16 -7.43 -9.76 4.44
CA MET A 16 -8.19 -8.99 3.47
C MET A 16 -7.39 -7.73 3.06
N SER A 17 -7.28 -7.48 1.77
CA SER A 17 -6.72 -6.22 1.23
C SER A 17 -7.77 -5.14 1.03
N SER A 18 -9.04 -5.51 0.91
CA SER A 18 -10.16 -4.56 0.86
C SER A 18 -10.49 -4.01 2.23
N ALA A 19 -11.10 -2.83 2.28
CA ALA A 19 -11.69 -2.27 3.49
C ALA A 19 -13.15 -2.72 3.63
N TYR A 20 -13.67 -2.68 4.85
CA TYR A 20 -15.11 -2.90 5.10
C TYR A 20 -16.00 -1.93 4.29
N GLY A 21 -15.58 -0.67 4.13
CA GLY A 21 -16.29 0.29 3.28
C GLY A 21 -16.35 -0.09 1.80
N ASP A 22 -15.44 -0.93 1.29
CA ASP A 22 -15.54 -1.45 -0.08
C ASP A 22 -16.63 -2.52 -0.21
N LEU A 23 -16.84 -3.32 0.85
CA LEU A 23 -17.94 -4.27 0.92
C LEU A 23 -19.28 -3.53 0.95
N GLU A 24 -19.41 -2.48 1.78
CA GLU A 24 -20.63 -1.68 1.86
C GLU A 24 -20.92 -0.94 0.54
N ALA A 25 -19.90 -0.33 -0.07
CA ALA A 25 -20.08 0.51 -1.25
C ALA A 25 -20.14 -0.27 -2.57
N SER A 26 -19.56 -1.46 -2.64
CA SER A 26 -19.36 -2.18 -3.90
C SER A 26 -19.54 -3.70 -3.81
N GLY A 27 -19.90 -4.24 -2.64
CA GLY A 27 -20.29 -5.63 -2.50
C GLY A 27 -19.16 -6.65 -2.67
N TYR A 28 -17.90 -6.28 -2.43
CA TYR A 28 -16.77 -7.22 -2.58
C TYR A 28 -15.80 -7.21 -1.40
N VAL A 29 -15.10 -8.34 -1.28
CA VAL A 29 -13.87 -8.50 -0.49
C VAL A 29 -12.75 -8.88 -1.45
N SER A 30 -11.53 -8.43 -1.18
CA SER A 30 -10.34 -8.83 -1.94
C SER A 30 -9.25 -9.37 -1.03
N VAL A 31 -8.46 -10.30 -1.58
CA VAL A 31 -7.23 -10.84 -0.99
C VAL A 31 -6.13 -10.80 -2.04
N HIS A 32 -4.89 -10.51 -1.63
CA HIS A 32 -3.71 -10.59 -2.50
C HIS A 32 -2.81 -11.71 -1.99
N ILE A 33 -2.61 -12.72 -2.83
CA ILE A 33 -1.96 -13.98 -2.46
C ILE A 33 -0.61 -14.04 -3.16
N ARG A 34 0.47 -14.12 -2.36
CA ARG A 34 1.80 -14.39 -2.90
C ARG A 34 1.87 -15.83 -3.38
N VAL A 35 2.18 -15.99 -4.66
CA VAL A 35 2.43 -17.30 -5.27
C VAL A 35 3.77 -17.82 -4.76
N GLN A 36 3.76 -18.99 -4.13
CA GLN A 36 4.95 -19.67 -3.63
C GLN A 36 5.50 -20.61 -4.72
N GLU A 37 6.55 -21.35 -4.40
CA GLU A 37 7.25 -22.24 -5.34
C GLU A 37 6.34 -23.28 -6.02
N PRO A 38 6.74 -23.80 -7.20
CA PRO A 38 6.00 -24.86 -7.89
C PRO A 38 5.67 -26.05 -6.98
N GLY A 39 4.43 -26.53 -7.05
CA GLY A 39 3.92 -27.60 -6.18
C GLY A 39 3.26 -27.10 -4.90
N SER A 40 3.51 -25.86 -4.47
CA SER A 40 2.80 -25.26 -3.33
C SER A 40 1.30 -25.07 -3.59
N TRP A 41 0.52 -24.93 -2.51
CA TRP A 41 -0.92 -24.68 -2.61
C TRP A 41 -1.25 -23.40 -3.39
N THR A 42 -0.52 -22.29 -3.15
CA THR A 42 -0.78 -21.02 -3.84
C THR A 42 -0.34 -21.06 -5.31
N TYR A 43 0.66 -21.88 -5.66
CA TYR A 43 0.99 -22.15 -7.07
C TYR A 43 -0.13 -22.91 -7.77
N ARG A 44 -0.63 -24.00 -7.16
CA ARG A 44 -1.78 -24.74 -7.69
C ARG A 44 -3.02 -23.86 -7.82
N LEU A 45 -3.23 -22.93 -6.88
CA LEU A 45 -4.30 -21.93 -6.95
C LEU A 45 -4.18 -21.04 -8.17
N LYS A 46 -3.01 -20.44 -8.38
CA LYS A 46 -2.74 -19.60 -9.55
C LYS A 46 -3.03 -20.38 -10.84
N GLU A 47 -2.49 -21.58 -11.00
CA GLU A 47 -2.67 -22.36 -12.22
C GLU A 47 -4.12 -22.78 -12.44
N TYR A 48 -4.83 -23.20 -11.40
CA TYR A 48 -6.26 -23.49 -11.49
C TYR A 48 -7.07 -22.29 -11.98
N PHE A 49 -6.87 -21.10 -11.38
CA PHE A 49 -7.57 -19.88 -11.77
C PHE A 49 -7.24 -19.42 -13.20
N ARG A 50 -6.00 -19.62 -13.67
CA ARG A 50 -5.60 -19.34 -15.05
C ARG A 50 -6.33 -20.23 -16.05
N ILE A 51 -6.37 -21.54 -15.78
CA ILE A 51 -7.05 -22.51 -16.65
C ILE A 51 -8.54 -22.19 -16.77
N ILE A 52 -9.23 -21.96 -15.66
CA ILE A 52 -10.68 -21.67 -15.68
C ILE A 52 -10.99 -20.27 -16.24
N ALA A 53 -10.02 -19.35 -16.27
CA ALA A 53 -10.14 -18.08 -16.97
C ALA A 53 -9.98 -18.21 -18.51
N GLY A 54 -9.69 -19.42 -19.01
CA GLY A 54 -9.51 -19.69 -20.44
C GLY A 54 -8.08 -19.48 -20.94
N GLU A 55 -7.10 -19.35 -20.05
CA GLU A 55 -5.70 -19.36 -20.46
C GLU A 55 -5.26 -20.81 -20.76
N VAL A 56 -5.21 -21.17 -22.04
CA VAL A 56 -4.70 -22.48 -22.50
C VAL A 56 -3.43 -22.26 -23.32
N GLY A 57 -2.30 -22.75 -22.84
CA GLY A 57 -1.07 -22.91 -23.64
C GLY A 57 -0.29 -21.65 -24.03
N GLY A 58 -0.56 -20.48 -23.44
CA GLY A 58 0.14 -19.23 -23.75
C GLY A 58 1.17 -18.83 -22.69
N ASN A 59 2.44 -18.77 -23.07
CA ASN A 59 3.41 -17.85 -22.46
C ASN A 59 2.98 -16.41 -22.80
N SER A 60 1.87 -15.92 -22.24
CA SER A 60 1.66 -14.47 -22.25
C SER A 60 2.77 -13.88 -21.39
N GLU A 61 3.79 -13.30 -22.04
CA GLU A 61 4.93 -12.65 -21.38
C GLU A 61 4.54 -11.42 -20.56
N ASP A 62 3.26 -11.03 -20.58
CA ASP A 62 2.74 -9.93 -19.77
C ASP A 62 2.31 -10.43 -18.38
N PRO A 63 3.09 -10.16 -17.31
CA PRO A 63 2.76 -10.56 -15.96
C PRO A 63 1.58 -9.76 -15.37
N PHE A 64 1.02 -8.79 -16.10
CA PHE A 64 -0.03 -7.88 -15.63
C PHE A 64 -1.41 -8.17 -16.24
N ILE A 65 -1.60 -9.30 -16.93
CA ILE A 65 -2.91 -9.66 -17.48
C ILE A 65 -3.91 -9.93 -16.34
N ALA A 66 -4.93 -9.06 -16.25
CA ALA A 66 -6.05 -9.23 -15.33
C ALA A 66 -7.04 -10.27 -15.86
N ASN A 67 -6.90 -11.50 -15.39
CA ASN A 67 -7.87 -12.56 -15.65
C ASN A 67 -9.14 -12.35 -14.84
N ASN A 68 -10.26 -12.28 -15.54
CA ASN A 68 -11.58 -12.20 -14.91
C ASN A 68 -12.32 -13.51 -15.18
N LEU A 69 -12.93 -14.06 -14.14
CA LEU A 69 -13.84 -15.19 -14.27
C LEU A 69 -15.22 -14.69 -14.68
N TYR A 70 -15.92 -15.49 -15.48
CA TYR A 70 -17.26 -15.19 -15.96
C TYR A 70 -18.12 -16.45 -15.96
N HIS A 71 -19.44 -16.27 -15.85
CA HIS A 71 -20.44 -17.31 -16.09
C HIS A 71 -21.57 -16.75 -16.96
N TYR A 72 -22.45 -17.62 -17.44
CA TYR A 72 -23.68 -17.22 -18.13
C TYR A 72 -24.86 -17.48 -17.20
N ASP A 73 -25.78 -16.52 -17.10
CA ASP A 73 -27.01 -16.69 -16.32
C ASP A 73 -28.08 -17.47 -17.09
N ALA A 74 -29.26 -17.65 -16.49
CA ALA A 74 -30.37 -18.39 -17.09
C ALA A 74 -30.91 -17.74 -18.38
N ALA A 75 -30.66 -16.45 -18.60
CA ALA A 75 -31.02 -15.74 -19.83
C ALA A 75 -29.94 -15.86 -20.91
N GLY A 76 -28.79 -16.50 -20.61
CA GLY A 76 -27.66 -16.59 -21.52
C GLY A 76 -26.79 -15.34 -21.54
N GLU A 77 -26.96 -14.43 -20.57
CA GLU A 77 -26.17 -13.20 -20.47
C GLU A 77 -24.87 -13.44 -19.70
N LYS A 78 -23.78 -12.80 -20.16
CA LYS A 78 -22.46 -12.98 -19.56
C LYS A 78 -22.32 -12.16 -18.28
N GLN A 79 -22.17 -12.85 -17.16
CA GLN A 79 -22.00 -12.27 -15.83
C GLN A 79 -20.57 -12.39 -15.33
N LYS A 80 -20.12 -11.41 -14.53
CA LYS A 80 -18.79 -11.43 -13.90
C LYS A 80 -18.80 -12.32 -12.65
N GLY A 81 -17.71 -13.03 -12.43
CA GLY A 81 -17.54 -13.94 -11.29
C GLY A 81 -18.02 -15.35 -11.61
N LEU A 82 -17.75 -16.27 -10.69
CA LEU A 82 -18.08 -17.68 -10.81
C LEU A 82 -18.34 -18.25 -9.42
N ASN A 83 -19.45 -18.97 -9.25
CA ASN A 83 -19.84 -19.56 -7.96
C ASN A 83 -19.27 -20.97 -7.76
N ASN A 84 -19.27 -21.77 -8.83
CA ASN A 84 -18.85 -23.17 -8.81
C ASN A 84 -17.72 -23.41 -9.81
N GLY A 85 -16.79 -24.30 -9.49
CA GLY A 85 -15.77 -24.78 -10.41
C GLY A 85 -16.37 -25.61 -11.56
N PRO A 86 -15.55 -25.96 -12.57
CA PRO A 86 -15.96 -26.83 -13.67
C PRO A 86 -16.42 -28.23 -13.23
N ASP A 87 -16.02 -28.66 -12.03
CA ASP A 87 -16.42 -29.89 -11.36
C ASP A 87 -17.80 -29.81 -10.69
N GLY A 88 -18.45 -28.65 -10.71
CA GLY A 88 -19.73 -28.40 -10.05
C GLY A 88 -19.62 -28.16 -8.54
N LEU A 89 -18.43 -28.21 -7.95
CA LEU A 89 -18.20 -27.90 -6.55
C LEU A 89 -18.09 -26.38 -6.33
N PRO A 90 -18.32 -25.87 -5.10
CA PRO A 90 -18.10 -24.45 -4.81
C PRO A 90 -16.68 -24.01 -5.20
N LEU A 91 -16.54 -22.89 -5.90
CA LEU A 91 -15.25 -22.41 -6.41
C LEU A 91 -14.25 -22.22 -5.27
N LEU A 92 -14.72 -21.64 -4.17
CA LEU A 92 -13.96 -21.44 -2.94
C LEU A 92 -14.92 -21.42 -1.74
N ARG A 93 -14.38 -21.72 -0.56
CA ARG A 93 -15.04 -21.56 0.73
C ARG A 93 -14.25 -20.58 1.59
N ILE A 94 -14.96 -19.72 2.29
CA ILE A 94 -14.39 -18.69 3.16
C ILE A 94 -14.85 -18.98 4.58
N ASP A 95 -13.91 -18.86 5.51
CA ASP A 95 -14.14 -18.91 6.94
C ASP A 95 -13.51 -17.65 7.55
N GLY A 96 -14.30 -16.90 8.32
CA GLY A 96 -13.96 -15.57 8.84
C GLY A 96 -15.13 -14.58 8.83
N PRO A 97 -14.87 -13.30 9.17
CA PRO A 97 -13.55 -12.72 9.42
C PRO A 97 -12.94 -13.11 10.77
N TYR A 98 -11.61 -13.16 10.82
CA TYR A 98 -10.83 -13.32 12.05
C TYR A 98 -10.20 -11.97 12.46
N ALA A 99 -10.18 -11.68 13.75
CA ALA A 99 -9.63 -10.42 14.28
C ALA A 99 -8.11 -10.35 14.09
N SER A 100 -7.60 -9.13 13.93
CA SER A 100 -6.17 -8.83 13.74
C SER A 100 -5.78 -7.74 14.74
N PRO A 101 -4.67 -7.89 15.51
CA PRO A 101 -4.14 -6.84 16.36
C PRO A 101 -4.04 -5.48 15.67
N THR A 102 -3.76 -5.45 14.37
CA THR A 102 -3.67 -4.20 13.61
C THR A 102 -4.99 -3.42 13.58
N GLN A 103 -6.16 -4.04 13.85
CA GLN A 103 -7.48 -3.39 13.89
C GLN A 103 -7.59 -2.26 14.92
N VAL A 104 -6.71 -2.20 15.93
CA VAL A 104 -6.73 -1.12 16.94
C VAL A 104 -6.28 0.24 16.39
N TYR A 105 -5.84 0.31 15.12
CA TYR A 105 -5.38 1.56 14.47
C TYR A 105 -6.37 2.72 14.61
N SER A 106 -7.68 2.42 14.64
CA SER A 106 -8.75 3.42 14.76
C SER A 106 -8.88 4.05 16.15
N ASN A 107 -8.19 3.51 17.15
CA ASN A 107 -8.15 4.09 18.49
C ASN A 107 -7.13 5.24 18.58
N TYR A 108 -6.26 5.37 17.58
CA TYR A 108 -5.21 6.39 17.55
C TYR A 108 -5.59 7.49 16.57
N ARG A 109 -5.39 8.74 16.99
CA ARG A 109 -5.52 9.90 16.10
C ARG A 109 -4.40 9.93 15.06
N ASP A 110 -3.19 9.52 15.46
CA ASP A 110 -1.99 9.54 14.65
C ASP A 110 -1.38 8.15 14.60
N ILE A 111 -1.05 7.65 13.40
CA ILE A 111 -0.42 6.34 13.23
C ILE A 111 0.84 6.36 12.36
N ILE A 112 1.78 5.50 12.72
CA ILE A 112 2.85 5.03 11.83
C ILE A 112 2.46 3.64 11.35
N LEU A 113 2.17 3.48 10.06
CA LEU A 113 1.80 2.20 9.47
C LEU A 113 2.99 1.64 8.70
N VAL A 114 3.48 0.44 9.05
CA VAL A 114 4.66 -0.16 8.44
C VAL A 114 4.30 -1.47 7.75
N GLY A 115 4.59 -1.56 6.45
CA GLY A 115 4.32 -2.75 5.63
C GLY A 115 5.57 -3.25 4.90
N SER A 116 5.78 -4.56 4.88
CA SER A 116 6.81 -5.21 4.08
C SER A 116 6.37 -6.60 3.63
N GLY A 117 6.66 -6.97 2.38
CA GLY A 117 6.29 -8.28 1.84
C GLY A 117 4.77 -8.53 1.91
N ILE A 118 4.37 -9.68 2.45
CA ILE A 118 2.96 -10.05 2.69
C ILE A 118 2.24 -9.11 3.67
N GLY A 119 2.98 -8.38 4.52
CA GLY A 119 2.42 -7.43 5.49
C GLY A 119 1.85 -6.15 4.87
N LEU A 120 1.93 -6.01 3.55
CA LEU A 120 1.21 -4.95 2.83
C LEU A 120 -0.29 -5.16 2.76
N THR A 121 -0.78 -6.40 2.83
CA THR A 121 -2.21 -6.69 2.65
C THR A 121 -3.07 -6.05 3.76
N PRO A 122 -2.74 -6.17 5.06
CA PRO A 122 -3.42 -5.40 6.11
C PRO A 122 -3.27 -3.89 5.93
N SER A 123 -2.09 -3.43 5.51
CA SER A 123 -1.81 -2.00 5.28
C SER A 123 -2.71 -1.43 4.17
N ALA A 124 -2.93 -2.18 3.09
CA ALA A 124 -3.83 -1.82 2.01
C ALA A 124 -5.26 -1.64 2.51
N SER A 125 -5.75 -2.56 3.34
CA SER A 125 -7.10 -2.46 3.93
C SER A 125 -7.24 -1.21 4.80
N ILE A 126 -6.23 -0.88 5.62
CA ILE A 126 -6.23 0.32 6.47
C ILE A 126 -6.21 1.59 5.61
N LEU A 127 -5.29 1.70 4.65
CA LEU A 127 -5.20 2.86 3.75
C LEU A 127 -6.52 3.08 3.00
N ARG A 128 -7.12 2.01 2.46
CA ARG A 128 -8.43 2.10 1.81
C ARG A 128 -9.53 2.52 2.78
N SER A 129 -9.56 1.93 3.98
CA SER A 129 -10.56 2.25 4.98
C SER A 129 -10.50 3.73 5.37
N VAL A 130 -9.29 4.24 5.61
CA VAL A 130 -9.08 5.60 6.07
C VAL A 130 -9.29 6.61 4.95
N LEU A 131 -8.49 6.51 3.89
CA LEU A 131 -8.39 7.52 2.84
C LEU A 131 -9.63 7.58 1.94
N ARG A 132 -10.32 6.45 1.72
CA ARG A 132 -11.49 6.40 0.83
C ARG A 132 -12.82 6.62 1.56
N HIS A 133 -12.93 6.11 2.78
CA HIS A 133 -14.24 5.91 3.43
C HIS A 133 -14.42 6.65 4.77
N LYS A 134 -13.36 6.81 5.56
CA LYS A 134 -13.45 7.27 6.97
C LYS A 134 -13.18 8.75 7.17
N TRP A 135 -12.18 9.32 6.50
CA TRP A 135 -11.80 10.73 6.71
C TRP A 135 -12.95 11.71 6.45
N LYS A 136 -13.70 11.52 5.36
CA LYS A 136 -14.88 12.35 5.06
C LYS A 136 -16.01 12.25 6.09
N LYS A 137 -15.96 11.25 6.96
CA LYS A 137 -16.92 11.01 8.04
C LYS A 137 -16.36 11.39 9.41
N GLY A 138 -15.15 11.99 9.48
CA GLY A 138 -14.53 12.44 10.73
C GLY A 138 -13.99 11.31 11.62
N TYR A 139 -13.71 10.12 11.07
CA TYR A 139 -13.15 9.01 11.83
C TYR A 139 -11.62 9.02 11.86
N TYR A 140 -11.07 8.47 12.95
CA TYR A 140 -9.65 8.22 13.12
C TYR A 140 -9.10 7.05 12.28
N PRO A 141 -7.78 7.07 12.02
CA PRO A 141 -6.80 8.12 12.33
C PRO A 141 -6.95 9.36 11.44
N GLU A 142 -6.64 10.53 11.97
CA GLU A 142 -6.51 11.78 11.18
C GLU A 142 -5.19 11.84 10.44
N THR A 143 -4.11 11.26 11.01
CA THR A 143 -2.79 11.27 10.37
C THR A 143 -2.22 9.88 10.17
N ILE A 144 -1.68 9.64 8.96
CA ILE A 144 -1.03 8.38 8.58
C ILE A 144 0.36 8.67 8.03
N ARG A 145 1.38 8.19 8.72
CA ARG A 145 2.72 8.04 8.15
C ARG A 145 2.93 6.59 7.75
N PHE A 146 2.84 6.30 6.46
CA PHE A 146 3.03 4.95 5.94
C PHE A 146 4.48 4.73 5.54
N CYS A 147 5.03 3.57 5.88
CA CYS A 147 6.37 3.13 5.52
C CYS A 147 6.28 1.76 4.84
N TRP A 148 6.44 1.74 3.51
CA TRP A 148 6.54 0.52 2.73
C TRP A 148 8.01 0.15 2.50
N ILE A 149 8.43 -1.01 2.96
CA ILE A 149 9.77 -1.55 2.71
C ILE A 149 9.67 -2.64 1.64
N LEU A 150 10.33 -2.40 0.51
CA LEU A 150 10.30 -3.25 -0.68
C LEU A 150 11.72 -3.64 -1.10
N ARG A 151 11.92 -4.85 -1.61
CA ARG A 151 13.13 -5.19 -2.38
C ARG A 151 12.92 -4.90 -3.86
N GLN A 152 13.89 -4.28 -4.53
CA GLN A 152 13.77 -3.86 -5.93
C GLN A 152 13.40 -5.01 -6.87
N ASN A 153 13.93 -6.21 -6.63
CA ASN A 153 13.63 -7.41 -7.45
C ASN A 153 12.23 -8.00 -7.19
N GLU A 154 11.50 -7.55 -6.17
CA GLU A 154 10.12 -7.95 -5.90
C GLU A 154 9.09 -6.95 -6.45
N LEU A 155 9.52 -5.83 -7.05
CA LEU A 155 8.66 -4.72 -7.45
C LEU A 155 7.46 -5.15 -8.32
N ASP A 156 7.68 -6.07 -9.25
CA ASP A 156 6.62 -6.53 -10.16
C ASP A 156 5.49 -7.26 -9.43
N SER A 157 5.79 -7.93 -8.29
CA SER A 157 4.77 -8.58 -7.46
C SER A 157 3.84 -7.59 -6.75
N PHE A 158 4.20 -6.29 -6.75
CA PHE A 158 3.47 -5.24 -6.05
C PHE A 158 2.86 -4.20 -6.98
N HIS A 159 2.72 -4.50 -8.27
CA HIS A 159 2.07 -3.61 -9.23
C HIS A 159 0.66 -3.19 -8.78
N TRP A 160 -0.13 -4.14 -8.28
CA TRP A 160 -1.46 -3.90 -7.70
C TRP A 160 -1.45 -2.83 -6.59
N PHE A 161 -0.37 -2.76 -5.81
CA PHE A 161 -0.26 -1.82 -4.70
C PHE A 161 0.20 -0.45 -5.20
N ILE A 162 1.02 -0.38 -6.25
CA ILE A 162 1.37 0.87 -6.94
C ILE A 162 0.10 1.51 -7.52
N GLU A 163 -0.75 0.73 -8.18
CA GLU A 163 -2.06 1.20 -8.68
C GLU A 163 -2.96 1.67 -7.54
N LEU A 164 -3.01 0.93 -6.43
CA LEU A 164 -3.76 1.33 -5.24
C LEU A 164 -3.28 2.69 -4.69
N LEU A 165 -1.97 2.88 -4.53
CA LEU A 165 -1.44 4.14 -4.01
C LEU A 165 -1.73 5.32 -4.94
N ALA A 166 -1.65 5.11 -6.26
CA ALA A 166 -2.01 6.13 -7.24
C ALA A 166 -3.50 6.52 -7.15
N ASP A 167 -4.39 5.53 -7.07
CA ASP A 167 -5.84 5.74 -6.89
C ASP A 167 -6.17 6.48 -5.59
N LEU A 168 -5.61 6.03 -4.46
CA LEU A 168 -5.84 6.67 -3.16
C LEU A 168 -5.29 8.10 -3.13
N SER A 169 -4.14 8.36 -3.76
CA SER A 169 -3.57 9.71 -3.84
C SER A 169 -4.44 10.64 -4.66
N ALA A 170 -4.92 10.18 -5.83
CA ALA A 170 -5.84 10.95 -6.66
C ALA A 170 -7.13 11.30 -5.91
N ARG A 171 -7.63 10.34 -5.11
CA ARG A 171 -8.82 10.54 -4.29
C ARG A 171 -8.60 11.54 -3.16
N VAL A 172 -7.51 11.41 -2.39
CA VAL A 172 -7.15 12.36 -1.33
C VAL A 172 -7.02 13.77 -1.90
N GLN A 173 -6.40 13.92 -3.08
CA GLN A 173 -6.27 15.21 -3.74
C GLN A 173 -7.63 15.80 -4.12
N SER A 174 -8.53 15.01 -4.69
CA SER A 174 -9.90 15.44 -5.02
C SER A 174 -10.70 15.81 -3.77
N ASP A 175 -10.57 15.04 -2.68
CA ASP A 175 -11.27 15.32 -1.43
C ASP A 175 -10.69 16.59 -0.73
N ARG A 176 -9.40 16.91 -0.91
CA ARG A 176 -8.81 18.21 -0.49
C ARG A 176 -9.32 19.38 -1.32
N GLU A 177 -9.33 19.26 -2.65
CA GLU A 177 -9.79 20.31 -3.57
C GLU A 177 -11.25 20.69 -3.37
N SER A 178 -12.09 19.71 -3.03
CA SER A 178 -13.50 19.94 -2.71
C SER A 178 -13.74 20.50 -1.30
N GLY A 179 -12.70 20.61 -0.47
CA GLY A 179 -12.81 21.00 0.94
C GLY A 179 -13.38 19.91 1.85
N ALA A 180 -13.55 18.68 1.35
CA ALA A 180 -13.99 17.55 2.17
C ALA A 180 -12.91 17.09 3.18
N LEU A 181 -11.64 17.37 2.89
CA LEU A 181 -10.52 17.17 3.82
C LEU A 181 -9.91 18.52 4.21
N THR A 182 -9.80 18.74 5.52
CA THR A 182 -9.04 19.85 6.12
C THR A 182 -7.57 19.50 6.33
N GLU A 183 -6.74 20.49 6.70
CA GLU A 183 -5.33 20.33 7.10
C GLU A 183 -5.07 19.33 8.24
N LEU A 184 -6.11 18.97 9.01
CA LEU A 184 -6.02 17.90 10.02
C LEU A 184 -5.77 16.52 9.40
N HIS A 185 -6.22 16.29 8.16
CA HIS A 185 -6.08 15.02 7.46
C HIS A 185 -4.74 14.96 6.73
N TYR A 186 -3.78 14.32 7.36
CA TYR A 186 -2.41 14.25 6.86
C TYR A 186 -2.03 12.82 6.48
N VAL A 187 -1.53 12.62 5.27
CA VAL A 187 -0.94 11.35 4.85
C VAL A 187 0.44 11.60 4.26
N GLU A 188 1.40 10.77 4.65
CA GLU A 188 2.73 10.73 4.06
C GLU A 188 3.09 9.27 3.76
N LEU A 189 3.33 8.95 2.49
CA LEU A 189 3.59 7.61 2.01
C LEU A 189 5.09 7.46 1.67
N ASN A 190 5.87 6.88 2.57
CA ASN A 190 7.29 6.63 2.36
C ASN A 190 7.52 5.22 1.84
N ILE A 191 8.18 5.10 0.68
CA ILE A 191 8.52 3.81 0.07
C ILE A 191 10.04 3.66 0.06
N TYR A 192 10.54 2.66 0.78
CA TYR A 192 11.96 2.34 0.93
C TYR A 192 12.33 1.17 0.03
N VAL A 193 13.07 1.45 -1.03
CA VAL A 193 13.52 0.45 -2.01
C VAL A 193 14.90 -0.06 -1.61
N THR A 194 14.96 -1.31 -1.18
CA THR A 194 16.17 -2.01 -0.76
C THR A 194 16.72 -2.90 -1.87
N GLY A 195 18.04 -3.16 -1.85
CA GLY A 195 18.69 -4.04 -2.84
C GLY A 195 18.91 -3.40 -4.22
N SER A 196 18.61 -2.10 -4.36
CA SER A 196 18.97 -1.35 -5.57
C SER A 196 20.48 -1.17 -5.68
N LYS A 197 21.04 -1.48 -6.85
CA LYS A 197 22.46 -1.20 -7.13
C LYS A 197 22.70 0.31 -7.12
N ASP A 198 23.85 0.70 -6.57
CA ASP A 198 24.23 2.10 -6.54
C ASP A 198 24.56 2.58 -7.97
N LEU A 199 23.83 3.58 -8.46
CA LEU A 199 24.09 4.17 -9.78
C LEU A 199 25.47 4.86 -9.82
N SER A 200 26.10 5.09 -8.66
CA SER A 200 27.43 5.68 -8.54
C SER A 200 28.56 4.76 -9.04
N SER A 201 28.35 3.43 -9.11
CA SER A 201 29.42 2.48 -9.46
C SER A 201 29.67 2.32 -10.97
N ASN A 202 28.89 2.98 -11.83
CA ASN A 202 28.98 2.85 -13.29
C ASN A 202 29.49 4.12 -14.02
N ARG A 203 30.13 5.07 -13.30
CA ARG A 203 30.71 6.28 -13.92
C ARG A 203 32.04 6.08 -14.66
N SER A 204 32.54 4.87 -14.82
CA SER A 204 33.67 4.56 -15.72
C SER A 204 33.17 3.81 -16.95
N ASN A 205 33.31 4.45 -18.11
CA ASN A 205 33.06 3.97 -19.48
C ASN A 205 31.65 4.11 -20.03
N ALA A 206 31.29 5.34 -20.42
CA ALA A 206 30.35 5.54 -21.52
C ALA A 206 30.99 6.50 -22.54
N HIS A 207 31.57 5.90 -23.59
CA HIS A 207 31.86 6.59 -24.84
C HIS A 207 30.54 7.06 -25.45
N THR A 208 30.51 8.31 -25.89
CA THR A 208 29.42 8.94 -26.63
C THR A 208 29.32 8.34 -28.04
N PRO A 209 28.16 7.82 -28.48
CA PRO A 209 27.84 7.72 -29.89
C PRO A 209 26.78 8.76 -30.24
N THR A 210 27.19 9.68 -31.09
CA THR A 210 26.33 10.54 -31.90
C THR A 210 25.44 9.70 -32.83
N GLY A 211 24.17 10.08 -32.98
CA GLY A 211 23.46 9.92 -34.25
C GLY A 211 22.14 9.14 -34.25
N ASN A 212 21.12 9.86 -34.69
CA ASN A 212 19.94 9.43 -35.46
C ASN A 212 18.69 8.95 -34.71
N ALA A 213 17.67 9.82 -34.76
CA ALA A 213 16.27 9.49 -34.56
C ALA A 213 15.78 8.45 -35.59
N PRO A 214 14.78 7.62 -35.21
CA PRO A 214 13.61 7.58 -36.07
C PRO A 214 12.26 7.39 -35.33
N GLY A 215 11.22 7.96 -35.95
CA GLY A 215 10.00 7.19 -36.23
C GLY A 215 8.86 7.27 -35.22
N THR A 216 7.91 8.16 -35.50
CA THR A 216 6.52 8.13 -35.03
C THR A 216 5.89 6.78 -35.35
N LEU A 217 5.43 6.04 -34.33
CA LEU A 217 4.60 4.86 -34.48
C LEU A 217 3.32 5.05 -33.67
N ASP A 218 2.24 5.33 -34.41
CA ASP A 218 0.87 5.28 -33.96
C ASP A 218 0.55 3.93 -33.32
N ARG A 219 0.17 3.93 -32.04
CA ARG A 219 -0.33 2.73 -31.37
C ARG A 219 -1.69 3.00 -30.76
N LYS A 220 -2.73 2.57 -31.50
CA LYS A 220 -4.13 2.46 -31.06
C LYS A 220 -4.20 1.77 -29.70
N THR A 221 -4.63 2.50 -28.69
CA THR A 221 -4.90 2.03 -27.33
C THR A 221 -6.20 1.20 -27.33
N LYS A 222 -6.09 -0.10 -27.05
CA LYS A 222 -7.25 -0.96 -26.74
C LYS A 222 -7.60 -0.78 -25.27
N LYS A 223 -8.86 -0.41 -25.01
CA LYS A 223 -9.44 -0.19 -23.68
C LYS A 223 -9.43 -1.49 -22.87
N SER A 224 -8.68 -1.52 -21.78
CA SER A 224 -8.90 -2.48 -20.69
C SER A 224 -10.11 -2.04 -19.86
N ALA A 225 -10.84 -3.00 -19.30
CA ALA A 225 -12.07 -2.80 -18.57
C ALA A 225 -11.84 -1.89 -17.33
N GLN A 226 -12.24 -0.63 -17.45
CA GLN A 226 -12.23 0.37 -16.38
C GLN A 226 -13.25 0.00 -15.29
N GLN A 227 -12.78 -0.12 -14.05
CA GLN A 227 -13.60 0.33 -12.91
C GLN A 227 -13.86 1.83 -13.07
N PRO A 228 -15.00 2.38 -12.58
CA PRO A 228 -15.43 3.73 -12.93
C PRO A 228 -14.34 4.76 -12.61
N GLY A 229 -13.71 5.27 -13.67
CA GLY A 229 -12.52 6.10 -13.60
C GLY A 229 -12.88 7.55 -13.30
N PHE A 230 -12.44 8.04 -12.14
CA PHE A 230 -12.29 9.47 -11.90
C PHE A 230 -11.00 9.94 -12.59
N SER A 231 -11.12 10.66 -13.70
CA SER A 231 -9.99 11.37 -14.32
C SER A 231 -9.76 12.68 -13.57
N SER A 232 -9.04 12.62 -12.46
CA SER A 232 -8.48 13.82 -11.82
C SER A 232 -7.29 14.29 -12.66
N ALA A 233 -7.23 15.59 -12.99
CA ALA A 233 -6.05 16.19 -13.63
C ALA A 233 -4.77 16.04 -12.79
N ASN A 234 -4.92 15.72 -11.50
CA ASN A 234 -3.86 15.50 -10.53
C ASN A 234 -3.69 14.01 -10.17
N ALA A 235 -4.18 13.07 -10.98
CA ALA A 235 -3.92 11.65 -10.73
C ALA A 235 -2.45 11.29 -10.99
N ILE A 236 -1.83 10.57 -10.06
CA ILE A 236 -0.51 9.98 -10.29
C ILE A 236 -0.64 8.88 -11.34
N ASP A 237 0.12 8.96 -12.42
CA ASP A 237 0.27 7.83 -13.34
C ASP A 237 1.05 6.69 -12.64
N PRO A 238 0.47 5.48 -12.48
CA PRO A 238 1.14 4.36 -11.84
C PRO A 238 2.51 4.02 -12.46
N ASN A 239 2.68 4.23 -13.77
CA ASN A 239 3.96 4.00 -14.44
C ASN A 239 5.04 5.00 -14.01
N THR A 240 4.64 6.23 -13.69
CA THR A 240 5.55 7.24 -13.15
C THR A 240 6.04 6.85 -11.76
N LEU A 241 5.15 6.41 -10.86
CA LEU A 241 5.56 5.88 -9.55
C LEU A 241 6.43 4.63 -9.71
N ARG A 242 6.07 3.69 -10.61
CA ARG A 242 6.89 2.50 -10.89
C ARG A 242 8.30 2.87 -11.36
N ARG A 243 8.46 3.89 -12.22
CA ARG A 243 9.79 4.36 -12.66
C ARG A 243 10.63 4.90 -11.52
N MET A 244 10.02 5.65 -10.58
CA MET A 244 10.71 6.13 -9.38
C MET A 244 11.16 4.96 -8.50
N LEU A 245 10.32 3.92 -8.34
CA LEU A 245 10.65 2.72 -7.56
C LEU A 245 11.75 1.87 -8.21
N LEU A 246 11.79 1.82 -9.54
CA LEU A 246 12.88 1.18 -10.29
C LEU A 246 14.20 1.93 -10.13
N ASN A 247 14.16 3.26 -9.99
CA ASN A 247 15.37 4.10 -9.93
C ASN A 247 15.27 5.12 -8.79
N PRO A 248 15.33 4.68 -7.52
CA PRO A 248 15.22 5.58 -6.37
C PRO A 248 16.41 6.55 -6.38
N SER A 249 16.14 7.86 -6.39
CA SER A 249 17.13 8.91 -6.67
C SER A 249 17.85 9.45 -5.42
N VAL A 250 17.29 9.26 -4.22
CA VAL A 250 17.77 9.82 -2.96
C VAL A 250 17.94 8.72 -1.92
N ASP A 251 19.06 8.73 -1.18
CA ASP A 251 19.31 7.75 -0.12
C ASP A 251 18.44 8.02 1.11
N ALA A 252 17.95 6.96 1.75
CA ALA A 252 17.09 7.03 2.93
C ALA A 252 17.79 7.68 4.14
N LYS A 253 19.12 7.64 4.20
CA LYS A 253 19.92 8.31 5.23
C LYS A 253 19.78 9.84 5.16
N ASP A 254 19.51 10.39 3.98
CA ASP A 254 19.36 11.83 3.74
C ASP A 254 17.90 12.30 3.95
N GLN A 255 17.01 11.40 4.39
CA GLN A 255 15.58 11.69 4.54
C GLN A 255 15.28 12.91 5.41
N GLY A 256 16.01 13.06 6.53
CA GLY A 256 15.78 14.18 7.45
C GLY A 256 16.02 15.53 6.79
N GLU A 257 17.13 15.67 6.07
CA GLU A 257 17.51 16.90 5.37
C GLU A 257 16.56 17.18 4.20
N VAL A 258 16.28 16.17 3.38
CA VAL A 258 15.48 16.32 2.16
C VAL A 258 14.01 16.63 2.47
N GLN A 259 13.43 16.02 3.50
CA GLN A 259 12.05 16.33 3.91
C GLN A 259 11.91 17.73 4.52
N MET A 260 12.99 18.29 5.09
CA MET A 260 13.02 19.66 5.60
C MET A 260 13.07 20.70 4.47
N ASP A 261 13.76 20.40 3.35
CA ASP A 261 13.92 21.30 2.19
C ASP A 261 12.66 21.40 1.29
N GLY A 262 11.66 20.55 1.53
CA GLY A 262 10.29 20.76 1.03
C GLY A 262 10.01 20.31 -0.41
N HIS A 263 9.27 21.13 -1.17
CA HIS A 263 8.34 20.72 -2.25
C HIS A 263 8.97 20.32 -3.60
N ARG A 264 10.30 20.42 -3.76
CA ARG A 264 10.99 20.15 -5.04
C ARG A 264 11.94 18.96 -4.99
N ALA A 265 11.79 18.08 -4.01
CA ALA A 265 12.62 16.89 -3.91
C ALA A 265 12.40 15.96 -5.12
N PRO A 266 13.47 15.49 -5.80
CA PRO A 266 13.37 14.68 -7.02
C PRO A 266 12.78 13.28 -6.77
N ASN A 267 12.62 12.90 -5.51
CA ASN A 267 12.09 11.63 -5.06
C ASN A 267 10.66 11.73 -4.48
N ARG A 268 10.00 12.89 -4.65
CA ARG A 268 8.64 13.12 -4.17
C ARG A 268 7.65 13.29 -5.32
N ILE A 269 6.49 12.66 -5.19
CA ILE A 269 5.31 12.92 -6.01
C ILE A 269 4.08 13.02 -5.10
N GLN A 270 3.51 14.22 -4.96
CA GLN A 270 2.43 14.52 -4.01
C GLN A 270 2.82 14.11 -2.58
N ASP A 271 2.03 13.23 -1.94
CA ASP A 271 2.26 12.70 -0.60
C ASP A 271 3.19 11.48 -0.58
N ILE A 272 3.65 11.02 -1.75
CA ILE A 272 4.51 9.85 -1.90
C ILE A 272 5.98 10.26 -1.98
N TRP A 273 6.80 9.61 -1.17
CA TRP A 273 8.25 9.73 -1.14
C TRP A 273 8.89 8.38 -1.46
N VAL A 274 9.90 8.38 -2.31
CA VAL A 274 10.67 7.18 -2.67
C VAL A 274 12.10 7.31 -2.16
N TRP A 275 12.57 6.34 -1.39
CA TRP A 275 13.88 6.35 -0.76
C TRP A 275 14.69 5.13 -1.19
N ARG A 276 15.99 5.33 -1.41
CA ARG A 276 16.94 4.24 -1.65
C ARG A 276 17.48 3.72 -0.32
N GLY A 277 17.38 2.42 -0.09
CA GLY A 277 17.89 1.78 1.11
C GLY A 277 16.82 1.51 2.17
N ARG A 278 17.26 1.39 3.42
CA ARG A 278 16.41 1.02 4.56
C ARG A 278 15.90 2.27 5.29
N PRO A 279 14.73 2.20 5.94
CA PRO A 279 14.23 3.31 6.74
C PRO A 279 15.13 3.60 7.95
N GLU A 280 15.37 4.88 8.19
CA GLU A 280 15.98 5.39 9.41
C GLU A 280 14.88 5.68 10.44
N TRP A 281 14.62 4.71 11.33
CA TRP A 281 13.51 4.79 12.28
C TRP A 281 13.55 6.01 13.18
N ASN A 282 14.74 6.45 13.61
CA ASN A 282 14.88 7.67 14.41
C ASN A 282 14.31 8.88 13.66
N THR A 283 14.66 9.05 12.39
CA THR A 283 14.16 10.14 11.54
C THR A 283 12.64 10.08 11.39
N ILE A 284 12.08 8.89 11.18
CA ILE A 284 10.63 8.70 11.02
C ILE A 284 9.86 9.08 12.29
N PHE A 285 10.35 8.64 13.46
CA PHE A 285 9.72 8.95 14.74
C PHE A 285 9.83 10.45 15.07
N ALA A 286 11.02 11.04 14.86
CA ALA A 286 11.24 12.47 15.04
C ALA A 286 10.33 13.32 14.12
N ASN A 287 10.18 12.94 12.85
CA ASN A 287 9.30 13.64 11.92
C ASN A 287 7.82 13.53 12.32
N THR A 288 7.42 12.38 12.88
CA THR A 288 6.06 12.17 13.39
C THR A 288 5.78 13.06 14.60
N GLU A 289 6.71 13.10 15.55
CA GLU A 289 6.63 14.01 16.69
C GLU A 289 6.56 15.47 16.25
N ALA A 290 7.48 15.90 15.37
CA ALA A 290 7.53 17.27 14.89
C ALA A 290 6.22 17.68 14.20
N HIS A 291 5.60 16.77 13.44
CA HIS A 291 4.28 17.01 12.85
C HIS A 291 3.19 17.22 13.92
N ILE A 292 3.14 16.35 14.93
CA ILE A 292 2.16 16.45 16.03
C ILE A 292 2.31 17.76 16.79
N LEU A 293 3.55 18.14 17.13
CA LEU A 293 3.83 19.38 17.86
C LEU A 293 3.45 20.62 17.04
N ARG A 294 3.84 20.70 15.76
CA ARG A 294 3.45 21.80 14.86
C ARG A 294 1.94 21.91 14.72
N ARG A 295 1.23 20.78 14.62
CA ARG A 295 -0.24 20.76 14.57
C ARG A 295 -0.84 21.33 15.86
N ARG A 296 -0.32 20.97 17.03
CA ARG A 296 -0.77 21.52 18.32
C ARG A 296 -0.56 23.03 18.41
N GLU A 297 0.61 23.52 17.97
CA GLU A 297 0.93 24.94 17.93
C GLU A 297 -0.01 25.71 17.01
N ALA A 298 -0.24 25.21 15.78
CA ALA A 298 -1.14 25.82 14.81
C ALA A 298 -2.61 25.83 15.28
N GLN A 299 -3.00 24.88 16.12
CA GLN A 299 -4.33 24.82 16.74
C GLN A 299 -4.50 25.75 17.95
N GLY A 300 -3.47 26.53 18.32
CA GLY A 300 -3.49 27.65 19.27
C GLY A 300 -4.63 27.71 20.29
N THR A 301 -4.30 27.52 21.58
CA THR A 301 -5.04 28.21 22.65
C THR A 301 -6.47 27.74 22.97
N VAL A 302 -6.79 26.43 22.90
CA VAL A 302 -8.07 25.90 23.46
C VAL A 302 -7.88 25.08 24.76
N TYR A 303 -6.66 24.63 25.07
CA TYR A 303 -6.40 23.84 26.27
C TYR A 303 -5.85 24.64 27.47
N GLU A 304 -5.78 25.97 27.39
CA GLU A 304 -5.13 26.80 28.42
C GLU A 304 -6.01 27.11 29.64
N THR A 305 -6.95 26.25 30.02
CA THR A 305 -7.65 26.41 31.32
C THR A 305 -7.71 25.15 32.17
N ILE A 306 -7.17 24.02 31.70
CA ILE A 306 -6.91 22.87 32.58
C ILE A 306 -5.60 22.22 32.12
N LYS A 307 -4.56 22.27 32.96
CA LYS A 307 -3.28 21.54 32.77
C LYS A 307 -3.48 20.02 32.86
N VAL A 308 -4.37 19.44 32.08
CA VAL A 308 -4.28 18.02 31.74
C VAL A 308 -3.31 17.95 30.58
N ARG A 309 -2.06 17.53 30.82
CA ARG A 309 -1.18 17.05 29.75
C ARG A 309 -1.90 15.86 29.12
N VAL A 310 -2.65 16.08 28.05
CA VAL A 310 -3.19 14.97 27.27
C VAL A 310 -1.99 14.41 26.50
N GLU A 311 -1.40 13.34 27.03
CA GLU A 311 -0.39 12.55 26.32
C GLU A 311 -0.97 12.19 24.95
N SER A 312 -0.30 12.57 23.86
CA SER A 312 -0.70 12.05 22.54
C SER A 312 -0.17 10.64 22.42
N GLU A 313 -1.05 9.69 22.13
CA GLU A 313 -0.64 8.33 21.84
C GLU A 313 -0.61 8.10 20.33
N VAL A 314 0.54 7.65 19.83
CA VAL A 314 0.78 7.31 18.42
C VAL A 314 0.78 5.80 18.27
N GLY A 315 -0.11 5.29 17.41
CA GLY A 315 -0.17 3.86 17.11
C GLY A 315 0.86 3.48 16.06
N VAL A 316 1.84 2.64 16.41
CA VAL A 316 2.78 2.06 15.44
C VAL A 316 2.25 0.69 15.03
N CYS A 317 1.67 0.61 13.84
CA CYS A 317 1.02 -0.59 13.31
C CYS A 317 1.99 -1.32 12.38
N PHE A 318 2.33 -2.58 12.65
CA PHE A 318 3.30 -3.34 11.87
C PHE A 318 2.88 -4.79 11.64
N CYS A 319 3.05 -5.23 10.39
CA CYS A 319 2.90 -6.63 10.00
C CYS A 319 4.13 -7.04 9.17
N GLY A 320 4.92 -8.00 9.64
CA GLY A 320 6.08 -8.49 8.88
C GLY A 320 7.19 -9.10 9.72
N ALA A 321 8.41 -9.07 9.17
CA ALA A 321 9.57 -9.79 9.70
C ALA A 321 9.95 -9.36 11.14
N PRO A 322 10.34 -10.32 12.01
CA PRO A 322 10.69 -10.05 13.42
C PRO A 322 11.78 -8.98 13.60
N ALA A 323 12.75 -8.91 12.69
CA ALA A 323 13.84 -7.94 12.76
C ALA A 323 13.35 -6.49 12.72
N ILE A 324 12.35 -6.19 11.87
CA ILE A 324 11.74 -4.86 11.78
C ILE A 324 10.89 -4.60 13.03
N GLY A 325 10.08 -5.58 13.46
CA GLY A 325 9.26 -5.46 14.67
C GLY A 325 10.10 -5.15 15.92
N ASN A 326 11.26 -5.81 16.07
CA ASN A 326 12.20 -5.54 17.17
C ASN A 326 12.81 -4.14 17.10
N ALA A 327 13.15 -3.65 15.89
CA ALA A 327 13.65 -2.29 15.72
C ALA A 327 12.57 -1.25 16.08
N LEU A 328 11.33 -1.45 15.62
CA LEU A 328 10.20 -0.58 15.94
C LEU A 328 9.92 -0.57 17.45
N LYS A 329 9.95 -1.74 18.12
CA LYS A 329 9.76 -1.84 19.57
C LYS A 329 10.80 -1.02 20.34
N LYS A 330 12.08 -1.11 19.95
CA LYS A 330 13.15 -0.31 20.55
C LYS A 330 12.91 1.19 20.35
N ASN A 331 12.51 1.61 19.15
CA ASN A 331 12.24 3.02 18.86
C ASN A 331 11.01 3.54 19.65
N CYS A 332 9.93 2.77 19.73
CA CYS A 332 8.75 3.13 20.52
C CYS A 332 9.13 3.39 21.99
N VAL A 333 9.90 2.47 22.60
CA VAL A 333 10.35 2.64 23.99
C VAL A 333 11.29 3.83 24.15
N SER A 334 12.23 4.02 23.21
CA SER A 334 13.20 5.11 23.28
C SER A 334 12.53 6.48 23.18
N TYR A 335 11.65 6.67 22.19
CA TYR A 335 10.97 7.95 21.96
C TYR A 335 9.95 8.25 23.06
N SER A 336 9.17 7.25 23.51
CA SER A 336 8.22 7.46 24.62
C SER A 336 8.88 7.84 25.93
N LYS A 337 10.14 7.43 26.16
CA LYS A 337 10.91 7.82 27.36
C LYS A 337 11.54 9.20 27.24
N LYS A 338 12.00 9.56 26.05
CA LYS A 338 12.70 10.83 25.81
C LYS A 338 11.72 12.01 25.71
N HIS A 339 10.49 11.75 25.30
CA HIS A 339 9.48 12.76 24.99
C HIS A 339 8.22 12.49 25.81
N GLU A 340 8.17 12.99 27.05
CA GLU A 340 7.06 12.74 28.01
C GLU A 340 5.68 13.15 27.50
N GLU A 341 5.59 13.93 26.42
CA GLU A 341 4.34 14.43 25.86
C GLU A 341 3.71 13.53 24.79
N ILE A 342 4.48 12.60 24.22
CA ILE A 342 4.06 11.72 23.13
C ILE A 342 4.49 10.28 23.42
N LYS A 343 3.50 9.41 23.56
CA LYS A 343 3.68 7.97 23.76
C LYS A 343 3.55 7.24 22.43
N PHE A 344 4.49 6.38 22.09
CA PHE A 344 4.44 5.50 20.92
C PHE A 344 4.13 4.07 21.36
N THR A 345 3.05 3.51 20.84
CA THR A 345 2.58 2.16 21.19
C THR A 345 2.65 1.24 19.98
N LEU A 346 3.46 0.18 20.07
CA LEU A 346 3.62 -0.81 19.01
C LEU A 346 2.47 -1.84 19.04
N ASN A 347 1.75 -1.91 17.93
CA ASN A 347 0.73 -2.91 17.62
C ASN A 347 1.27 -3.76 16.47
N ALA A 348 1.94 -4.87 16.80
CA ALA A 348 2.64 -5.69 15.82
C ALA A 348 2.05 -7.09 15.71
N GLU A 349 1.92 -7.56 14.47
CA GLU A 349 1.78 -8.97 14.12
C GLU A 349 3.10 -9.44 13.51
N VAL A 350 3.75 -10.37 14.20
CA VAL A 350 5.03 -10.93 13.77
C VAL A 350 4.75 -12.36 13.30
N PHE A 351 5.12 -12.65 12.05
CA PHE A 351 4.99 -13.95 11.41
C PHE A 351 6.35 -14.63 11.25
#